data_AF-A0A6G0U5U8-F1
#
_entry.id   AF-A0A6G0U5U8-F1
#
_cell.length_a   1.000
_cell.length_b   1.000
_cell.length_c   1.000
_cell.angle_alpha   90.00
_cell.angle_beta   90.00
_cell.angle_gamma   90.00
#
_symmetry.space_group_name_H-M   'P 1'
#
loop_
_entity.id
_entity.type
_entity.pdbx_description
1 polymer ?
#
loop_
_entity_poly.entity_id
_entity_poly.type
_entity_poly.pdbx_seq_one_letter_code
_entity_poly.pdbx_strand_id
1 'polypeptide(L)'
;MNKYSFQRPEMEMPLQSSHYNPSRETLGRYSEYSLHSSYKIRAGDAASTNSVACTTRIPYATLIAALLCCTGIGIFCCTMYRGVTLSALVLDQVFHLYIGWLETVKTVLVLIAAGMGAITLMIIFVGFLATGATRRRVYKAWRNRVGGRISCAVFMGIIYVLQFFWIFVFGLLIVSTFILTVFWKMCVSTQVQDNHQCIDLTQFIFLFPQSTRVEYLKICEVREIKFFCRDFVEKSEFMFMMATFGVILILISLVHYLMCLSANYAHIRDHEKFEELQELQLLQDTDFATSKERF
;
A
#
# COMPACT_ATOMS: atom_id res chain seq x y z
N MET A 1 49.20 11.55 -32.38
CA MET A 1 48.59 12.18 -31.18
C MET A 1 47.57 13.19 -31.67
N ASN A 2 46.29 13.03 -31.34
CA ASN A 2 45.23 13.84 -31.94
C ASN A 2 44.28 14.38 -30.86
N LYS A 3 44.22 15.73 -30.79
CA LYS A 3 43.15 16.68 -30.36
C LYS A 3 42.48 16.46 -28.99
N TYR A 4 42.17 17.50 -28.19
CA TYR A 4 41.51 18.77 -28.52
C TYR A 4 41.85 19.89 -27.51
N SER A 5 41.90 21.12 -28.01
CA SER A 5 42.06 22.38 -27.29
C SER A 5 40.82 23.28 -27.44
N PHE A 6 40.56 24.05 -26.38
CA PHE A 6 39.55 25.09 -26.17
C PHE A 6 39.81 26.37 -26.99
N GLN A 7 38.77 27.03 -27.53
CA GLN A 7 38.64 28.50 -27.67
C GLN A 7 37.22 28.92 -28.16
N ARG A 8 36.69 30.03 -27.64
CA ARG A 8 35.39 30.70 -27.93
C ARG A 8 35.48 31.59 -29.20
N PRO A 9 34.35 31.94 -29.85
CA PRO A 9 34.11 33.36 -30.21
C PRO A 9 32.66 33.87 -30.03
N GLU A 10 32.53 35.19 -29.96
CA GLU A 10 31.31 36.05 -29.87
C GLU A 10 30.40 35.99 -31.11
N MET A 11 29.08 36.30 -30.98
CA MET A 11 28.35 37.17 -31.93
C MET A 11 26.93 37.62 -31.48
N GLU A 12 26.77 38.94 -31.41
CA GLU A 12 25.65 39.83 -31.81
C GLU A 12 24.25 39.83 -31.14
N MET A 13 23.90 41.01 -30.60
CA MET A 13 22.54 41.53 -30.32
C MET A 13 21.90 42.11 -31.60
N PRO A 14 20.56 42.06 -31.72
CA PRO A 14 19.80 43.09 -32.42
C PRO A 14 19.02 43.98 -31.46
N LEU A 15 19.24 45.29 -31.59
CA LEU A 15 18.45 46.39 -31.05
C LEU A 15 17.16 46.54 -31.88
N GLN A 16 15.99 46.62 -31.24
CA GLN A 16 14.89 47.40 -31.83
C GLN A 16 14.05 48.06 -30.73
N SER A 17 14.14 49.39 -30.70
CA SER A 17 13.29 50.29 -29.94
C SER A 17 11.84 50.25 -30.44
N SER A 18 10.86 50.23 -29.53
CA SER A 18 9.62 50.98 -29.72
C SER A 18 8.82 51.09 -28.43
N HIS A 19 8.40 52.33 -28.16
CA HIS A 19 7.39 52.81 -27.22
C HIS A 19 6.66 51.82 -26.31
N TYR A 20 6.85 52.04 -25.02
CA TYR A 20 6.11 51.45 -23.91
C TYR A 20 4.68 52.06 -23.83
N ASN A 21 3.67 51.22 -24.06
CA ASN A 21 2.28 51.44 -23.67
C ASN A 21 1.74 50.07 -23.22
N PRO A 22 1.40 49.83 -21.94
CA PRO A 22 0.96 48.51 -21.52
C PRO A 22 -0.54 48.35 -21.80
N SER A 23 -0.86 47.66 -22.89
CA SER A 23 -2.21 47.12 -23.14
C SER A 23 -2.38 45.80 -22.40
N ARG A 24 -3.43 45.72 -21.57
CA ARG A 24 -3.84 44.68 -20.61
C ARG A 24 -4.07 43.24 -21.15
N GLU A 25 -3.63 42.90 -22.37
CA GLU A 25 -4.05 41.64 -23.03
C GLU A 25 -3.01 40.49 -23.02
N THR A 26 -1.84 40.65 -22.41
CA THR A 26 -0.75 39.65 -22.52
C THR A 26 -0.35 38.94 -21.23
N LEU A 27 -1.13 39.04 -20.16
CA LEU A 27 -0.91 38.25 -18.93
C LEU A 27 -1.71 36.93 -18.87
N GLY A 28 -2.44 36.58 -19.94
CA GLY A 28 -3.15 35.29 -20.04
C GLY A 28 -2.29 34.12 -20.55
N ARG A 29 -1.04 34.38 -20.99
CA ARG A 29 -0.22 33.39 -21.71
C ARG A 29 0.78 32.60 -20.84
N TYR A 30 0.93 32.96 -19.57
CA TYR A 30 1.91 32.30 -18.69
C TYR A 30 1.33 31.21 -17.77
N SER A 31 0.03 30.95 -17.80
CA SER A 31 -0.61 29.94 -16.93
C SER A 31 -0.61 28.50 -17.46
N GLU A 32 -0.18 28.25 -18.71
CA GLU A 32 -0.30 26.91 -19.32
C GLU A 32 0.99 26.08 -19.30
N TYR A 33 2.12 26.63 -18.84
CA TYR A 33 3.43 25.96 -19.03
C TYR A 33 3.91 25.03 -17.89
N SER A 34 3.16 24.87 -16.80
CA SER A 34 3.56 24.01 -15.68
C SER A 34 2.90 22.62 -15.66
N LEU A 35 1.98 22.31 -16.59
CA LEU A 35 1.26 21.02 -16.59
C LEU A 35 1.79 19.97 -17.57
N HIS A 36 2.92 20.19 -18.24
CA HIS A 36 3.43 19.26 -19.25
C HIS A 36 4.92 18.94 -19.04
N SER A 37 5.25 18.30 -17.91
CA SER A 37 6.41 17.38 -17.88
C SER A 37 6.01 16.08 -18.58
N SER A 38 5.75 16.18 -19.88
CA SER A 38 5.55 15.03 -20.75
C SER A 38 6.83 14.81 -21.53
N TYR A 39 7.32 13.59 -21.41
CA TYR A 39 8.44 13.03 -22.17
C TYR A 39 8.26 13.38 -23.65
N LYS A 40 9.16 14.22 -24.17
CA LYS A 40 9.11 14.77 -25.54
C LYS A 40 9.53 13.67 -26.54
N ILE A 41 8.61 12.78 -26.93
CA ILE A 41 8.80 11.96 -28.14
C ILE A 41 8.44 12.83 -29.35
N ARG A 42 9.40 12.92 -30.26
CA ARG A 42 9.44 13.78 -31.45
C ARG A 42 8.34 13.37 -32.44
N ALA A 43 7.73 14.39 -33.04
CA ALA A 43 6.56 14.32 -33.90
C ALA A 43 6.71 13.43 -35.15
N GLY A 44 5.70 12.59 -35.36
CA GLY A 44 5.37 11.86 -36.59
C GLY A 44 4.13 11.01 -36.29
N ASP A 45 3.08 11.11 -37.10
CA ASP A 45 1.82 10.33 -37.07
C ASP A 45 0.66 10.86 -36.19
N ALA A 46 -0.10 11.78 -36.79
CA ALA A 46 -1.32 12.41 -36.29
C ALA A 46 -2.58 11.49 -36.30
N ALA A 47 -2.45 10.20 -35.98
CA ALA A 47 -3.57 9.24 -35.99
C ALA A 47 -3.86 8.53 -34.64
N SER A 48 -3.09 8.81 -33.58
CA SER A 48 -3.14 8.04 -32.31
C SER A 48 -3.28 8.91 -31.05
N THR A 49 -4.07 9.99 -31.09
CA THR A 49 -4.21 10.91 -29.95
C THR A 49 -5.35 10.53 -28.99
N ASN A 50 -6.36 9.80 -29.47
CA ASN A 50 -7.54 9.43 -28.67
C ASN A 50 -7.30 8.19 -27.79
N SER A 51 -6.40 7.29 -28.20
CA SER A 51 -6.00 6.10 -27.44
C SER A 51 -5.17 6.51 -26.23
N VAL A 52 -4.17 7.37 -26.41
CA VAL A 52 -3.24 7.81 -25.35
C VAL A 52 -3.93 8.65 -24.26
N ALA A 53 -4.86 9.54 -24.63
CA ALA A 53 -5.66 10.33 -23.69
C ALA A 53 -6.64 9.48 -22.85
N CYS A 54 -7.09 8.34 -23.39
CA CYS A 54 -7.90 7.38 -22.65
C CYS A 54 -7.05 6.54 -21.68
N THR A 55 -5.82 6.17 -22.06
CA THR A 55 -4.89 5.44 -21.17
C THR A 55 -4.39 6.31 -20.02
N THR A 56 -4.26 7.62 -20.16
CA THR A 56 -3.87 8.49 -19.02
C THR A 56 -4.96 8.67 -17.97
N ARG A 57 -6.17 8.16 -18.23
CA ARG A 57 -7.39 8.43 -17.45
C ARG A 57 -7.74 7.34 -16.43
N ILE A 58 -7.05 6.21 -16.44
CA ILE A 58 -7.33 5.09 -15.55
C ILE A 58 -6.21 5.03 -14.49
N PRO A 59 -6.52 4.98 -13.19
CA PRO A 59 -5.51 4.97 -12.15
C PRO A 59 -4.90 3.56 -12.01
N TYR A 60 -4.14 3.14 -13.03
CA TYR A 60 -3.54 1.79 -13.13
C TYR A 60 -2.71 1.41 -11.90
N ALA A 61 -1.97 2.36 -11.32
CA ALA A 61 -1.21 2.13 -10.10
C ALA A 61 -2.10 1.72 -8.92
N THR A 62 -3.26 2.38 -8.73
CA THR A 62 -4.21 2.02 -7.66
C THR A 62 -4.94 0.70 -7.92
N LEU A 63 -5.17 0.35 -9.19
CA LEU A 63 -5.76 -0.92 -9.57
C LEU A 63 -4.82 -2.10 -9.32
N ILE A 64 -3.54 -1.94 -9.68
CA ILE A 64 -2.52 -2.96 -9.39
C ILE A 64 -2.37 -3.12 -7.87
N ALA A 65 -2.31 -2.02 -7.12
CA ALA A 65 -2.28 -2.05 -5.66
C ALA A 65 -3.49 -2.80 -5.09
N ALA A 66 -4.69 -2.58 -5.64
CA ALA A 66 -5.89 -3.30 -5.23
C ALA A 66 -5.84 -4.79 -5.49
N LEU A 67 -5.37 -5.21 -6.66
CA LEU A 67 -5.22 -6.63 -6.97
C LEU A 67 -4.23 -7.30 -6.02
N LEU A 68 -3.10 -6.65 -5.72
CA LEU A 68 -2.13 -7.12 -4.74
C LEU A 68 -2.74 -7.21 -3.33
N CYS A 69 -3.50 -6.19 -2.93
CA CYS A 69 -4.18 -6.15 -1.63
C CYS A 69 -5.22 -7.28 -1.49
N CYS A 70 -6.12 -7.42 -2.46
CA CYS A 70 -7.15 -8.46 -2.46
C CYS A 70 -6.55 -9.87 -2.48
N THR A 71 -5.49 -10.08 -3.27
CA THR A 71 -4.76 -11.36 -3.31
C THR A 71 -4.10 -11.65 -1.97
N GLY A 72 -3.42 -10.66 -1.39
CA GLY A 72 -2.78 -10.77 -0.07
C GLY A 72 -3.78 -11.08 1.04
N ILE A 73 -4.91 -10.37 1.09
CA ILE A 73 -6.00 -10.62 2.05
C ILE A 73 -6.56 -12.04 1.86
N GLY A 74 -6.79 -12.47 0.62
CA GLY A 74 -7.29 -13.81 0.32
C GLY A 74 -6.34 -14.91 0.81
N ILE A 75 -5.04 -14.79 0.50
CA ILE A 75 -4.02 -15.73 0.95
C ILE A 75 -3.95 -15.73 2.49
N PHE A 76 -3.86 -14.56 3.11
CA PHE A 76 -3.75 -14.41 4.56
C PHE A 76 -4.97 -14.99 5.30
N CYS A 77 -6.20 -14.67 4.87
CA CYS A 77 -7.41 -15.18 5.50
C CYS A 77 -7.50 -16.71 5.39
N CYS A 78 -7.27 -17.27 4.21
CA CYS A 78 -7.32 -18.72 3.99
C CYS A 78 -6.28 -19.47 4.82
N THR A 79 -5.04 -18.99 4.81
CA THR A 79 -3.90 -19.61 5.50
C THR A 79 -4.02 -19.48 7.01
N MET A 80 -4.36 -18.30 7.55
CA MET A 80 -4.55 -18.11 8.99
C MET A 80 -5.73 -18.90 9.54
N TYR A 81 -6.86 -18.94 8.82
CA TYR A 81 -8.01 -19.72 9.25
C TYR A 81 -7.66 -21.21 9.34
N ARG A 82 -6.98 -21.76 8.33
CA ARG A 82 -6.56 -23.18 8.31
C ARG A 82 -5.45 -23.47 9.31
N GLY A 83 -4.40 -22.65 9.35
CA GLY A 83 -3.22 -22.85 10.19
C GLY A 83 -3.53 -22.80 11.67
N VAL A 84 -4.35 -21.83 12.11
CA VAL A 84 -4.73 -21.73 13.52
C VAL A 84 -5.68 -22.87 13.91
N THR A 85 -6.68 -23.19 13.08
CA THR A 85 -7.61 -24.29 13.40
C THR A 85 -6.88 -25.63 13.54
N LEU A 86 -5.87 -25.87 12.69
CA LEU A 86 -5.01 -27.05 12.79
C LEU A 86 -4.16 -27.02 14.07
N SER A 87 -3.62 -25.85 14.43
CA SER A 87 -2.80 -25.69 15.64
C SER A 87 -3.61 -25.86 16.92
N ALA A 88 -4.84 -25.36 16.96
CA ALA A 88 -5.74 -25.53 18.09
C ALA A 88 -6.13 -27.01 18.28
N LEU A 89 -6.41 -27.74 17.19
CA LEU A 89 -6.74 -29.17 17.26
C LEU A 89 -5.58 -30.00 17.82
N VAL A 90 -4.34 -29.68 17.44
CA VAL A 90 -3.14 -30.40 17.90
C VAL A 90 -2.80 -30.06 19.35
N LEU A 91 -2.96 -28.80 19.76
CA LEU A 91 -2.81 -28.40 21.16
C LEU A 91 -3.79 -29.16 22.07
N ASP A 92 -5.03 -29.35 21.61
CA ASP A 92 -6.06 -30.11 22.33
C ASP A 92 -5.77 -31.62 22.33
N GLN A 93 -5.44 -32.20 21.17
CA GLN A 93 -5.30 -33.66 21.01
C GLN A 93 -3.96 -34.23 21.49
N VAL A 94 -2.86 -33.48 21.35
CA VAL A 94 -1.50 -33.97 21.66
C VAL A 94 -1.02 -33.45 23.01
N PHE A 95 -1.30 -32.18 23.32
CA PHE A 95 -0.78 -31.54 24.54
C PHE A 95 -1.82 -31.40 25.64
N HIS A 96 -3.08 -31.80 25.40
CA HIS A 96 -4.21 -31.60 26.30
C HIS A 96 -4.31 -30.15 26.83
N LEU A 97 -3.92 -29.19 25.99
CA LEU A 97 -3.84 -27.77 26.30
C LEU A 97 -4.93 -27.02 25.54
N TYR A 98 -5.94 -26.56 26.27
CA TYR A 98 -6.98 -25.70 25.71
C TYR A 98 -6.59 -24.22 25.80
N ILE A 99 -6.23 -23.62 24.67
CA ILE A 99 -5.88 -22.19 24.57
C ILE A 99 -7.03 -21.43 23.90
N GLY A 100 -8.08 -21.09 24.68
CA GLY A 100 -9.29 -20.45 24.15
C GLY A 100 -9.08 -19.07 23.50
N TRP A 101 -8.06 -18.32 23.91
CA TRP A 101 -7.78 -16.99 23.34
C TRP A 101 -7.27 -17.02 21.90
N LEU A 102 -6.72 -18.15 21.46
CA LEU A 102 -6.10 -18.30 20.14
C LEU A 102 -7.16 -18.27 19.02
N GLU A 103 -8.32 -18.90 19.26
CA GLU A 103 -9.48 -18.84 18.37
C GLU A 103 -10.09 -17.43 18.28
N THR A 104 -10.09 -16.69 19.39
CA THR A 104 -10.52 -15.28 19.41
C THR A 104 -9.58 -14.41 18.56
N VAL A 105 -8.27 -14.54 18.75
CA VAL A 105 -7.26 -13.78 17.99
C VAL A 105 -7.38 -14.05 16.49
N LYS A 106 -7.52 -15.32 16.08
CA LYS A 106 -7.75 -15.70 14.68
C LYS A 106 -8.94 -14.97 14.08
N THR A 107 -10.08 -15.04 14.79
CA THR A 107 -11.34 -14.47 14.31
C THR A 107 -11.23 -12.95 14.15
N VAL A 108 -10.60 -12.27 15.10
CA VAL A 108 -10.36 -10.83 15.04
C VAL A 108 -9.44 -10.44 13.88
N LEU A 109 -8.34 -11.17 13.67
CA LEU A 109 -7.41 -10.90 12.55
C LEU A 109 -8.08 -11.08 11.18
N VAL A 110 -8.90 -12.12 11.02
CA VAL A 110 -9.66 -12.36 9.78
C VAL A 110 -10.70 -11.25 9.54
N LEU A 111 -11.38 -10.80 10.59
CA LEU A 111 -12.34 -9.67 10.48
C LEU A 111 -11.65 -8.37 10.08
N ILE A 112 -10.50 -8.05 10.67
CA ILE A 112 -9.71 -6.86 10.30
C ILE A 112 -9.26 -6.96 8.83
N ALA A 113 -8.80 -8.13 8.39
CA ALA A 113 -8.40 -8.36 7.01
C ALA A 113 -9.58 -8.22 6.02
N ALA A 114 -10.76 -8.73 6.37
CA ALA A 114 -11.97 -8.56 5.57
C ALA A 114 -12.40 -7.08 5.49
N GLY A 115 -12.37 -6.35 6.62
CA GLY A 115 -12.66 -4.92 6.66
C GLY A 115 -11.70 -4.10 5.81
N MET A 116 -10.43 -4.48 5.76
CA MET A 116 -9.45 -3.87 4.87
C MET A 116 -9.81 -4.03 3.39
N GLY A 117 -10.34 -5.19 3.00
CA GLY A 117 -10.83 -5.41 1.63
C GLY A 117 -11.94 -4.43 1.24
N ALA A 118 -12.86 -4.14 2.16
CA ALA A 118 -13.90 -3.13 1.94
C ALA A 118 -13.32 -1.71 1.81
N ILE A 119 -12.34 -1.34 2.65
CA ILE A 119 -11.64 -0.05 2.56
C ILE A 119 -10.93 0.09 1.21
N THR A 120 -10.25 -0.96 0.75
CA THR A 120 -9.59 -1.03 -0.56
C THR A 120 -10.58 -0.77 -1.70
N LEU A 121 -11.77 -1.39 -1.68
CA LEU A 121 -12.80 -1.14 -2.70
C LEU A 121 -13.30 0.31 -2.67
N MET A 122 -13.46 0.90 -1.49
CA MET A 122 -13.84 2.30 -1.34
C MET A 122 -12.77 3.24 -1.90
N ILE A 123 -11.49 2.96 -1.66
CA ILE A 123 -10.36 3.75 -2.19
C ILE A 123 -10.33 3.69 -3.72
N ILE A 124 -10.56 2.52 -4.32
CA ILE A 124 -10.65 2.36 -5.78
C ILE A 124 -11.81 3.20 -6.34
N PHE A 125 -12.98 3.13 -5.70
CA PHE A 125 -14.15 3.90 -6.12
C PHE A 125 -13.87 5.41 -6.11
N VAL A 126 -13.25 5.91 -5.04
CA VAL A 126 -12.84 7.32 -4.94
C VAL A 126 -11.76 7.67 -5.97
N GLY A 127 -10.81 6.77 -6.22
CA GLY A 127 -9.79 6.92 -7.27
C GLY A 127 -10.39 7.11 -8.66
N PHE A 128 -11.40 6.30 -9.01
CA PHE A 128 -12.12 6.44 -10.28
C PHE A 128 -12.91 7.76 -10.37
N LEU A 129 -13.55 8.19 -9.28
CA LEU A 129 -14.27 9.46 -9.24
C LEU A 129 -13.33 10.67 -9.38
N ALA A 130 -12.09 10.57 -8.89
CA ALA A 130 -11.07 11.61 -9.07
C ALA A 130 -10.61 11.74 -10.53
N THR A 131 -10.51 10.62 -11.27
CA THR A 131 -10.18 10.59 -12.71
C THR A 131 -11.38 10.94 -13.60
N GLY A 132 -11.82 12.21 -13.57
CA GLY A 132 -12.25 13.02 -14.72
C GLY A 132 -13.40 12.60 -15.68
N ALA A 133 -13.97 11.38 -15.64
CA ALA A 133 -15.00 10.96 -16.59
C ALA A 133 -16.45 11.23 -16.14
N THR A 134 -16.70 11.29 -14.82
CA THR A 134 -18.06 11.43 -14.25
C THR A 134 -18.40 12.87 -13.84
N ARG A 135 -17.65 13.87 -14.32
CA ARG A 135 -17.85 15.29 -13.94
C ARG A 135 -19.15 15.89 -14.48
N ARG A 136 -19.81 15.28 -15.49
CA ARG A 136 -20.94 15.91 -16.21
C ARG A 136 -22.36 15.48 -15.80
N ARG A 137 -22.58 14.38 -15.08
CA ARG A 137 -23.95 13.90 -14.82
C ARG A 137 -24.40 13.71 -13.37
N VAL A 138 -23.51 13.66 -12.39
CA VAL A 138 -23.91 13.30 -11.00
C VAL A 138 -23.70 14.43 -9.98
N TYR A 139 -22.95 15.49 -10.31
CA TYR A 139 -22.48 16.48 -9.33
C TYR A 139 -23.18 17.85 -9.38
N LYS A 140 -24.51 17.86 -9.29
CA LYS A 140 -25.27 19.11 -9.05
C LYS A 140 -25.35 19.51 -7.58
N ALA A 141 -24.89 18.66 -6.65
CA ALA A 141 -24.88 18.96 -5.22
C ALA A 141 -23.51 19.54 -4.80
N TRP A 142 -23.56 20.83 -4.47
CA TRP A 142 -22.51 21.76 -4.06
C TRP A 142 -21.63 21.33 -2.84
N ARG A 143 -21.87 20.16 -2.24
CA ARG A 143 -21.22 19.68 -0.99
C ARG A 143 -19.95 18.82 -1.19
N ASN A 144 -19.50 18.59 -2.43
CA ASN A 144 -18.44 17.59 -2.71
C ASN A 144 -17.12 18.14 -3.28
N ARG A 145 -16.94 19.47 -3.43
CA ARG A 145 -15.58 20.02 -3.67
C ARG A 145 -14.72 20.01 -2.40
N VAL A 146 -15.33 20.16 -1.23
CA VAL A 146 -14.67 20.15 0.08
C VAL A 146 -14.38 18.72 0.56
N GLY A 147 -15.14 17.72 0.11
CA GLY A 147 -14.99 16.33 0.53
C GLY A 147 -13.77 15.60 -0.05
N GLY A 148 -13.23 16.02 -1.21
CA GLY A 148 -12.10 15.33 -1.86
C GLY A 148 -10.81 15.40 -1.05
N ARG A 149 -10.50 16.56 -0.47
CA ARG A 149 -9.29 16.77 0.35
C ARG A 149 -9.39 16.07 1.69
N ILE A 150 -10.52 16.27 2.38
CA ILE A 150 -10.77 15.68 3.68
C ILE A 150 -10.82 14.15 3.55
N SER A 151 -11.48 13.61 2.53
CA SER A 151 -11.49 12.16 2.30
C SER A 151 -10.10 11.61 1.99
N CYS A 152 -9.32 12.27 1.12
CA CYS A 152 -7.97 11.82 0.80
C CYS A 152 -7.04 11.84 2.03
N ALA A 153 -7.09 12.90 2.84
CA ALA A 153 -6.34 13.00 4.09
C ALA A 153 -6.77 11.93 5.11
N VAL A 154 -8.08 11.68 5.25
CA VAL A 154 -8.62 10.64 6.15
C VAL A 154 -8.19 9.24 5.69
N PHE A 155 -8.31 8.93 4.39
CA PHE A 155 -7.85 7.63 3.86
C PHE A 155 -6.34 7.45 4.01
N MET A 156 -5.55 8.51 3.81
CA MET A 156 -4.11 8.46 4.05
C MET A 156 -3.80 8.14 5.51
N GLY A 157 -4.49 8.78 6.46
CA GLY A 157 -4.36 8.48 7.89
C GLY A 157 -4.76 7.04 8.24
N ILE A 158 -5.90 6.56 7.74
CA ILE A 158 -6.37 5.17 7.95
C ILE A 158 -5.36 4.16 7.43
N ILE A 159 -4.87 4.35 6.20
CA ILE A 159 -3.90 3.45 5.57
C ILE A 159 -2.58 3.46 6.34
N TYR A 160 -2.15 4.60 6.86
CA TYR A 160 -0.94 4.70 7.67
C TYR A 160 -1.05 3.91 8.99
N VAL A 161 -2.19 3.99 9.68
CA VAL A 161 -2.45 3.18 10.88
C VAL A 161 -2.50 1.69 10.55
N LEU A 162 -3.16 1.32 9.45
CA LEU A 162 -3.18 -0.07 8.96
C LEU A 162 -1.78 -0.57 8.63
N GLN A 163 -0.92 0.26 8.05
CA GLN A 163 0.47 -0.09 7.75
C GLN A 163 1.22 -0.53 9.01
N PHE A 164 1.16 0.26 10.09
CA PHE A 164 1.79 -0.12 11.36
C PHE A 164 1.21 -1.42 11.94
N PHE A 165 -0.11 -1.57 11.88
CA PHE A 165 -0.77 -2.80 12.32
C PHE A 165 -0.27 -4.04 11.56
N TRP A 166 -0.18 -3.96 10.23
CA TRP A 166 0.29 -5.08 9.42
C TRP A 166 1.79 -5.36 9.58
N ILE A 167 2.62 -4.33 9.84
CA ILE A 167 4.03 -4.52 10.20
C ILE A 167 4.14 -5.30 11.51
N PHE A 168 3.31 -4.97 12.50
CA PHE A 168 3.28 -5.69 13.77
C PHE A 168 2.86 -7.16 13.58
N VAL A 169 1.79 -7.41 12.82
CA VAL A 169 1.36 -8.78 12.47
C VAL A 169 2.46 -9.52 11.71
N PHE A 170 3.14 -8.88 10.77
CA PHE A 170 4.26 -9.47 10.04
C PHE A 170 5.38 -9.91 10.99
N GLY A 171 5.75 -9.07 11.95
CA GLY A 171 6.73 -9.42 12.98
C GLY A 171 6.35 -10.68 13.78
N LEU A 172 5.08 -10.77 14.22
CA LEU A 172 4.57 -11.95 14.93
C LEU A 172 4.59 -13.21 14.08
N LEU A 173 4.26 -13.09 12.78
CA LEU A 173 4.31 -14.20 11.85
C LEU A 173 5.73 -14.69 11.62
N ILE A 174 6.72 -13.79 11.48
CA ILE A 174 8.13 -14.19 11.34
C ILE A 174 8.60 -15.00 12.54
N VAL A 175 8.30 -14.52 13.77
CA VAL A 175 8.64 -15.24 14.99
C VAL A 175 7.97 -16.62 15.03
N SER A 176 6.69 -16.70 14.66
CA SER A 176 5.94 -17.96 14.61
C SER A 176 6.51 -18.93 13.57
N THR A 177 6.81 -18.45 12.36
CA THR A 177 7.45 -19.24 11.30
C THR A 177 8.81 -19.73 11.74
N PHE A 178 9.63 -18.89 12.41
CA PHE A 178 10.93 -19.31 12.91
C PHE A 178 10.82 -20.47 13.91
N ILE A 179 9.89 -20.38 14.87
CA ILE A 179 9.65 -21.46 15.84
C ILE A 179 9.23 -22.77 15.12
N LEU A 180 8.31 -22.67 14.16
CA LEU A 180 7.87 -23.84 13.37
C LEU A 180 9.00 -24.45 12.53
N THR A 181 9.87 -23.62 11.95
CA THR A 181 11.05 -24.10 11.22
C THR A 181 12.03 -24.82 12.15
N VAL A 182 12.21 -24.35 13.39
CA VAL A 182 13.03 -25.07 14.38
C VAL A 182 12.41 -26.43 14.70
N PHE A 183 11.11 -26.50 14.94
CA PHE A 183 10.40 -27.77 15.16
C PHE A 183 10.51 -28.70 13.95
N TRP A 184 10.45 -28.16 12.73
CA TRP A 184 10.59 -28.94 11.51
C TRP A 184 11.99 -29.57 11.42
N LYS A 185 13.03 -28.79 11.73
CA LYS A 185 14.41 -29.30 11.75
C LYS A 185 14.64 -30.37 12.81
N MET A 186 13.99 -30.28 13.97
CA MET A 186 13.99 -31.34 14.98
C MET A 186 13.38 -32.64 14.43
N CYS A 187 12.24 -32.54 13.75
CA CYS A 187 11.52 -33.66 13.17
C CYS A 187 12.26 -34.37 12.01
N VAL A 188 13.06 -33.63 11.24
CA VAL A 188 13.86 -34.17 10.12
C VAL A 188 15.20 -34.76 10.60
N SER A 189 15.60 -34.53 11.85
CA SER A 189 16.85 -35.08 12.40
C SER A 189 16.84 -36.62 12.36
N THR A 190 17.95 -37.21 11.93
CA THR A 190 18.14 -38.67 11.82
C THR A 190 17.97 -39.40 13.16
N GLN A 191 18.21 -38.72 14.27
CA GLN A 191 17.99 -39.27 15.62
C GLN A 191 16.49 -39.53 15.92
N VAL A 192 15.60 -38.71 15.36
CA VAL A 192 14.16 -38.86 15.55
C VAL A 192 13.57 -39.82 14.52
N GLN A 193 14.04 -39.78 13.27
CA GLN A 193 13.53 -40.66 12.21
C GLN A 193 14.04 -42.11 12.29
N ASP A 194 15.33 -42.34 12.53
CA ASP A 194 15.92 -43.68 12.50
C ASP A 194 15.96 -44.31 13.90
N ASN A 195 16.39 -43.55 14.92
CA ASN A 195 16.60 -44.07 16.27
C ASN A 195 15.37 -43.97 17.19
N HIS A 196 14.24 -43.47 16.70
CA HIS A 196 12.99 -43.31 17.47
C HIS A 196 13.21 -42.62 18.84
N GLN A 197 14.14 -41.67 18.92
CA GLN A 197 14.36 -40.92 20.15
C GLN A 197 13.18 -39.99 20.43
N CYS A 198 12.81 -39.86 21.70
CA CYS A 198 11.76 -38.95 22.13
C CYS A 198 12.09 -37.50 21.77
N ILE A 199 11.09 -36.75 21.31
CA ILE A 199 11.21 -35.31 21.10
C ILE A 199 11.01 -34.62 22.45
N ASP A 200 12.04 -33.91 22.91
CA ASP A 200 12.01 -33.16 24.15
C ASP A 200 11.81 -31.65 23.89
N LEU A 201 10.59 -31.15 24.14
CA LEU A 201 10.21 -29.74 23.98
C LEU A 201 10.41 -28.93 25.27
N THR A 202 10.99 -29.51 26.33
CA THR A 202 11.20 -28.79 27.60
C THR A 202 12.05 -27.53 27.47
N GLN A 203 12.93 -27.48 26.47
CA GLN A 203 13.69 -26.28 26.11
C GLN A 203 12.79 -25.10 25.65
N PHE A 204 11.58 -25.37 25.16
CA PHE A 204 10.60 -24.38 24.73
C PHE A 204 9.49 -24.16 25.74
N ILE A 205 9.66 -24.56 27.00
CA ILE A 205 8.65 -24.43 28.05
C ILE A 205 8.16 -22.98 28.23
N PHE A 206 8.98 -21.98 27.87
CA PHE A 206 8.60 -20.57 27.89
C PHE A 206 7.46 -20.21 26.93
N LEU A 207 7.29 -20.98 25.85
CA LEU A 207 6.27 -20.75 24.83
C LEU A 207 4.90 -21.30 25.26
N PHE A 208 4.90 -22.26 26.19
CA PHE A 208 3.71 -22.89 26.71
C PHE A 208 3.24 -22.20 28.00
N PRO A 209 1.92 -22.18 28.28
CA PRO A 209 1.42 -21.62 29.53
C PRO A 209 2.02 -22.33 30.75
N GLN A 210 2.28 -21.60 31.84
CA GLN A 210 2.99 -22.10 33.04
C GLN A 210 2.35 -23.31 33.73
N SER A 211 1.10 -23.64 33.41
CA SER A 211 0.36 -24.78 33.97
C SER A 211 0.62 -26.12 33.26
N THR A 212 1.47 -26.15 32.23
CA THR A 212 1.73 -27.37 31.45
C THR A 212 2.68 -28.30 32.21
N ARG A 213 2.30 -29.56 32.46
CA ARG A 213 3.20 -30.52 33.10
C ARG A 213 4.33 -30.91 32.16
N VAL A 214 5.55 -31.00 32.70
CA VAL A 214 6.80 -31.31 31.98
C VAL A 214 6.72 -32.64 31.22
N GLU A 215 5.90 -33.58 31.70
CA GLU A 215 5.67 -34.89 31.09
C GLU A 215 4.95 -34.81 29.73
N TYR A 216 4.07 -33.82 29.53
CA TYR A 216 3.38 -33.62 28.25
C TYR A 216 4.24 -32.91 27.19
N LEU A 217 5.44 -32.43 27.57
CA LEU A 217 6.40 -31.81 26.65
C LEU A 217 7.38 -32.82 26.05
N LYS A 218 7.33 -34.08 26.49
CA LYS A 218 8.12 -35.19 25.91
C LYS A 218 7.20 -36.10 25.10
N ILE A 219 7.38 -36.09 23.78
CA ILE A 219 6.66 -37.00 22.89
C ILE A 219 7.58 -38.20 22.60
N CYS A 220 7.27 -39.34 23.21
CA CYS A 220 8.02 -40.59 23.03
C CYS A 220 7.27 -41.62 22.17
N GLU A 221 5.95 -41.49 22.01
CA GLU A 221 5.16 -42.48 21.32
C GLU A 221 5.29 -42.32 19.79
N VAL A 222 5.67 -43.39 19.10
CA VAL A 222 5.98 -43.38 17.65
C VAL A 222 4.80 -42.86 16.81
N ARG A 223 3.57 -43.16 17.23
CA ARG A 223 2.35 -42.69 16.56
C ARG A 223 2.18 -41.17 16.72
N GLU A 224 2.43 -40.64 17.91
CA GLU A 224 2.31 -39.22 18.23
C GLU A 224 3.42 -38.40 17.56
N ILE A 225 4.65 -38.93 17.51
CA ILE A 225 5.78 -38.30 16.80
C ILE A 225 5.46 -38.13 15.32
N LYS A 226 4.93 -39.18 14.66
CA LYS A 226 4.59 -39.12 13.24
C LYS A 226 3.45 -38.14 12.96
N PHE A 227 2.44 -38.10 13.84
CA PHE A 227 1.32 -37.16 13.74
C PHE A 227 1.79 -35.71 13.95
N PHE A 228 2.59 -35.45 14.99
CA PHE A 228 3.14 -34.12 15.27
C PHE A 228 4.05 -33.61 14.15
N CYS A 229 5.00 -34.42 13.68
CA CYS A 229 5.96 -33.96 12.67
C CYS A 229 5.31 -33.77 11.29
N ARG A 230 4.42 -34.68 10.88
CA ARG A 230 3.84 -34.67 9.52
C ARG A 230 2.55 -33.88 9.42
N ASP A 231 1.60 -34.12 10.31
CA ASP A 231 0.27 -33.50 10.21
C ASP A 231 0.24 -32.09 10.80
N PHE A 232 1.12 -31.80 11.77
CA PHE A 232 1.20 -30.48 12.40
C PHE A 232 2.36 -29.64 11.88
N VAL A 233 3.61 -30.03 12.11
CA VAL A 233 4.76 -29.15 11.87
C VAL A 233 4.96 -28.85 10.39
N GLU A 234 4.99 -29.86 9.51
CA GLU A 234 5.13 -29.69 8.05
C GLU A 234 4.05 -28.77 7.47
N LYS A 235 2.80 -29.09 7.80
CA LYS A 235 1.63 -28.42 7.24
C LYS A 235 1.47 -27.01 7.82
N SER A 236 1.75 -26.83 9.11
CA SER A 236 1.69 -25.52 9.76
C SER A 236 2.79 -24.61 9.25
N GLU A 237 4.03 -25.09 9.13
CA GLU A 237 5.15 -24.31 8.56
C GLU A 237 4.78 -23.74 7.19
N PHE A 238 4.30 -24.59 6.27
CA PHE A 238 3.90 -24.15 4.94
C PHE A 238 2.77 -23.12 4.97
N MET A 239 1.76 -23.30 5.82
CA MET A 239 0.65 -22.35 5.97
C MET A 239 1.13 -21.00 6.50
N PHE A 240 2.04 -20.98 7.48
CA PHE A 240 2.62 -19.76 8.02
C PHE A 240 3.55 -19.06 7.02
N MET A 241 4.33 -19.79 6.23
CA MET A 241 5.09 -19.21 5.11
C MET A 241 4.16 -18.52 4.10
N MET A 242 3.08 -19.19 3.69
CA MET A 242 2.10 -18.58 2.78
C MET A 242 1.39 -17.38 3.41
N ALA A 243 1.11 -17.41 4.71
CA ALA A 243 0.57 -16.26 5.44
C ALA A 243 1.55 -15.07 5.43
N THR A 244 2.85 -15.31 5.66
CA THR A 244 3.87 -14.24 5.58
C THR A 244 3.94 -13.63 4.18
N PHE A 245 3.88 -14.44 3.13
CA PHE A 245 3.81 -13.95 1.75
C PHE A 245 2.56 -13.10 1.51
N GLY A 246 1.39 -13.53 2.01
CA GLY A 246 0.16 -12.76 1.96
C GLY A 246 0.29 -11.38 2.63
N VAL A 247 0.90 -11.31 3.83
CA VAL A 247 1.14 -10.04 4.52
C VAL A 247 2.14 -9.15 3.78
N ILE A 248 3.18 -9.72 3.15
CA ILE A 248 4.11 -8.94 2.31
C ILE A 248 3.36 -8.28 1.15
N LEU A 249 2.46 -9.01 0.47
CA LEU A 249 1.64 -8.42 -0.60
C LEU A 249 0.74 -7.29 -0.07
N ILE A 250 0.16 -7.45 1.12
CA ILE A 250 -0.62 -6.41 1.79
C ILE A 250 0.25 -5.18 2.06
N LEU A 251 1.43 -5.34 2.65
CA LEU A 251 2.35 -4.22 2.95
C LEU A 251 2.78 -3.47 1.68
N ILE A 252 3.12 -4.21 0.61
CA ILE A 252 3.47 -3.60 -0.69
C ILE A 252 2.28 -2.82 -1.23
N SER A 253 1.07 -3.37 -1.15
CA SER A 253 -0.15 -2.68 -1.63
C SER A 253 -0.44 -1.39 -0.84
N LEU A 254 -0.23 -1.40 0.47
CA LEU A 254 -0.45 -0.23 1.32
C LEU A 254 0.54 0.90 1.02
N VAL A 255 1.81 0.57 0.77
CA VAL A 255 2.80 1.56 0.32
C VAL A 255 2.39 2.18 -1.02
N HIS A 256 1.90 1.37 -1.96
CA HIS A 256 1.39 1.88 -3.24
C HIS A 256 0.16 2.79 -3.04
N TYR A 257 -0.73 2.45 -2.10
CA TYR A 257 -1.85 3.32 -1.76
C TYR A 257 -1.39 4.66 -1.18
N LEU A 258 -0.44 4.66 -0.25
CA LEU A 258 0.14 5.89 0.30
C LEU A 258 0.79 6.74 -0.80
N MET A 259 1.53 6.13 -1.71
CA MET A 259 2.13 6.82 -2.85
C MET A 259 1.06 7.48 -3.73
N CYS A 260 0.03 6.73 -4.14
CA CYS A 260 -1.04 7.26 -4.99
C CYS A 260 -1.87 8.34 -4.28
N LEU A 261 -2.22 8.13 -3.01
CA LEU A 261 -2.97 9.10 -2.20
C LEU A 261 -2.14 10.37 -1.97
N SER A 262 -0.82 10.25 -1.74
CA SER A 262 0.06 11.41 -1.57
C SER A 262 0.16 12.27 -2.84
N ALA A 263 0.26 11.63 -4.02
CA ALA A 263 0.25 12.33 -5.30
C ALA A 263 -1.09 13.05 -5.54
N ASN A 264 -2.21 12.38 -5.26
CA ASN A 264 -3.54 12.97 -5.37
C ASN A 264 -3.73 14.12 -4.37
N TYR A 265 -3.26 13.96 -3.14
CA TYR A 265 -3.35 14.98 -2.09
C TYR A 265 -2.52 16.23 -2.46
N ALA A 266 -1.27 16.03 -2.90
CA ALA A 266 -0.39 17.13 -3.33
C ALA A 266 -1.00 17.89 -4.51
N HIS A 267 -1.48 17.16 -5.52
CA HIS A 267 -2.15 17.77 -6.67
C HIS A 267 -3.36 18.61 -6.25
N ILE A 268 -4.25 18.10 -5.40
CA ILE A 268 -5.44 18.87 -4.97
C ILE A 268 -5.04 20.10 -4.12
N ARG A 269 -4.02 19.97 -3.26
CA ARG A 269 -3.51 21.09 -2.47
C ARG A 269 -2.89 22.18 -3.34
N ASP A 270 -2.17 21.80 -4.38
CA ASP A 270 -1.51 22.76 -5.27
C ASP A 270 -2.55 23.53 -6.10
N HIS A 271 -3.59 22.86 -6.62
CA HIS A 271 -4.70 23.53 -7.34
C HIS A 271 -5.42 24.59 -6.49
N GLU A 272 -5.62 24.34 -5.20
CA GLU A 272 -6.22 25.34 -4.31
C GLU A 272 -5.33 26.56 -4.15
N LYS A 273 -4.02 26.38 -3.93
CA LYS A 273 -3.09 27.51 -3.86
C LYS A 273 -3.09 28.33 -5.14
N PHE A 274 -3.24 27.68 -6.30
CA PHE A 274 -3.39 28.39 -7.57
C PHE A 274 -4.71 29.17 -7.66
N GLU A 275 -5.82 28.60 -7.18
CA GLU A 275 -7.13 29.27 -7.14
C GLU A 275 -7.10 30.49 -6.19
N GLU A 276 -6.53 30.35 -4.99
CA GLU A 276 -6.33 31.45 -4.02
C GLU A 276 -5.47 32.58 -4.59
N LEU A 277 -4.38 32.24 -5.29
CA LEU A 277 -3.51 33.22 -5.95
C LEU A 277 -4.23 33.96 -7.08
N GLN A 278 -5.09 33.28 -7.86
CA GLN A 278 -5.89 33.92 -8.91
C GLN A 278 -6.94 34.87 -8.32
N GLU A 279 -7.61 34.51 -7.23
CA GLU A 279 -8.57 35.39 -6.57
C GLU A 279 -7.90 36.65 -6.02
N LEU A 280 -6.72 36.53 -5.42
CA LEU A 280 -5.94 37.68 -4.94
C LEU A 280 -5.51 38.62 -6.09
N GLN A 281 -5.10 38.07 -7.23
CA GLN A 281 -4.76 38.86 -8.43
C GLN A 281 -5.96 39.62 -8.98
N LEU A 282 -7.14 38.97 -9.04
CA LEU A 282 -8.37 39.58 -9.53
C LEU A 282 -8.84 40.75 -8.64
N LEU A 283 -8.75 40.59 -7.31
CA LEU A 283 -9.05 41.67 -6.36
C LEU A 283 -8.12 42.86 -6.55
N GLN A 284 -6.81 42.60 -6.66
CA GLN A 284 -5.82 43.64 -6.91
C GLN A 284 -6.11 44.40 -8.23
N ASP A 285 -6.40 43.70 -9.33
CA ASP A 285 -6.75 44.32 -10.61
C ASP A 285 -8.01 45.19 -10.56
N THR A 286 -8.97 44.80 -9.73
CA THR A 286 -10.24 45.53 -9.51
C THR A 286 -10.00 46.82 -8.70
N ASP A 287 -9.15 46.77 -7.66
CA ASP A 287 -8.76 47.95 -6.88
C ASP A 287 -7.95 48.96 -7.73
N PHE A 288 -7.10 48.48 -8.64
CA PHE A 288 -6.40 49.34 -9.60
C PHE A 288 -7.34 49.96 -10.64
N ALA A 289 -8.37 49.24 -11.08
CA ALA A 289 -9.37 49.78 -12.01
C ALA A 289 -10.23 50.87 -11.34
N THR A 290 -10.74 50.61 -10.13
CA THR A 290 -11.58 51.55 -9.38
C THR A 290 -10.84 52.81 -8.93
N SER A 291 -9.54 52.69 -8.58
CA SER A 291 -8.71 53.85 -8.28
C SER A 291 -8.45 54.71 -9.53
N LYS A 292 -8.25 54.10 -10.70
CA LYS A 292 -8.06 54.82 -11.97
C LYS A 292 -9.29 55.60 -12.41
N GLU A 293 -10.51 55.14 -12.10
CA GLU A 293 -11.73 55.89 -12.44
C GLU A 293 -12.05 57.04 -11.47
N ARG A 294 -11.33 57.15 -10.34
CA ARG A 294 -11.52 58.21 -9.36
C ARG A 294 -10.64 59.44 -9.61
N PHE A 295 -9.71 59.37 -10.57
CA PHE A 295 -8.85 60.48 -11.01
C PHE A 295 -9.17 60.87 -12.45
#